data_AF-A0A7K2DG48-F1
#
_entry.id   AF-A0A7K2DG48-F1
#
_cell.length_a   1.000
_cell.length_b   1.000
_cell.length_c   1.000
_cell.angle_alpha   90.00
_cell.angle_beta   90.00
_cell.angle_gamma   90.00
#
_symmetry.space_group_name_H-M   'P 1'
#
loop_
_entity.id
_entity.type
_entity.pdbx_description
1 polymer ?
#
loop_
_entity_poly.entity_id
_entity_poly.type
_entity_poly.pdbx_seq_one_letter_code
_entity_poly.pdbx_strand_id
1 'polypeptide(L)'
;MALRCVTTGYGPPAHEALATAVAQAKGGDPLAPVTVVVPNHYVGLAARRALGRRTHNGTRGIATVAFHTAYDLAERLGGAEMAAEGRRGVTMTVIAAAVRTVLRSDPGHFQGVETHPATERALTRAHRELSELGDGQLRALAAQSPRAADVVRIHQQVAADLEADFSNEQQLSRAAVAAVRADPYAVARQLGPMIVFLPQRITDSQAGLLRAVGEATDTTIVAGATGAEDADAAVVASVGRLGAELDAPARRGGRAGASATVEALSVSDADDEVRHAVRAVVDAARAGTPLGRCAIAYGVESPYVRLISDALDAA
;
A
#
# COMPACT_ATOMS: atom_id res chain seq x y z
N MET A 1 18.46 -17.30 5.28
CA MET A 1 17.51 -16.27 5.75
C MET A 1 16.17 -16.93 5.99
N ALA A 2 15.52 -16.56 7.09
CA ALA A 2 14.21 -17.10 7.45
C ALA A 2 13.10 -16.13 7.05
N LEU A 3 12.04 -16.65 6.42
CA LEU A 3 10.77 -15.96 6.23
C LEU A 3 9.78 -16.46 7.27
N ARG A 4 9.24 -15.56 8.09
CA ARG A 4 8.21 -15.87 9.08
C ARG A 4 6.99 -15.00 8.86
N CYS A 5 5.81 -15.59 8.89
CA CYS A 5 4.54 -14.86 8.92
C CYS A 5 3.95 -14.90 10.34
N VAL A 6 3.28 -13.81 10.74
CA VAL A 6 2.52 -13.72 11.99
C VAL A 6 1.18 -13.05 11.69
N THR A 7 0.09 -13.80 11.83
CA THR A 7 -1.27 -13.26 11.68
C THR A 7 -1.75 -12.60 12.97
N THR A 8 -2.35 -11.41 12.86
CA THR A 8 -2.80 -10.57 13.99
C THR A 8 -4.12 -9.88 13.68
N GLY A 9 -4.83 -9.41 14.72
CA GLY A 9 -5.90 -8.43 14.52
C GLY A 9 -5.33 -7.03 14.28
N TYR A 10 -6.06 -6.20 13.54
CA TYR A 10 -5.70 -4.79 13.34
C TYR A 10 -5.69 -3.99 14.66
N GLY A 11 -4.97 -2.86 14.68
CA GLY A 11 -4.91 -1.95 15.83
C GLY A 11 -3.86 -2.37 16.88
N PRO A 12 -4.18 -2.35 18.19
CA PRO A 12 -3.21 -2.68 19.25
C PRO A 12 -2.48 -4.03 19.07
N PRO A 13 -3.14 -5.14 18.69
CA PRO A 13 -2.46 -6.42 18.52
C PRO A 13 -1.39 -6.40 17.42
N ALA A 14 -1.67 -5.75 16.28
CA ALA A 14 -0.68 -5.58 15.22
C ALA A 14 0.54 -4.78 15.71
N HIS A 15 0.34 -3.69 16.47
CA HIS A 15 1.45 -2.91 17.03
C HIS A 15 2.24 -3.67 18.11
N GLU A 16 1.62 -4.59 18.84
CA GLU A 16 2.31 -5.50 19.77
C GLU A 16 3.16 -6.53 19.03
N ALA A 17 2.64 -7.10 17.95
CA ALA A 17 3.38 -8.02 17.10
C ALA A 17 4.57 -7.33 16.42
N LEU A 18 4.38 -6.09 15.93
CA LEU A 18 5.49 -5.28 15.42
C LEU A 18 6.57 -5.04 16.48
N ALA A 19 6.17 -4.68 17.71
CA ALA A 19 7.12 -4.46 18.80
C ALA A 19 7.91 -5.74 19.13
N THR A 20 7.24 -6.88 19.13
CA THR A 20 7.87 -8.21 19.32
C THR A 20 8.85 -8.52 18.19
N ALA A 21 8.45 -8.31 16.94
CA ALA A 21 9.31 -8.55 15.78
C ALA A 21 10.55 -7.66 15.78
N VAL A 22 10.41 -6.36 16.12
CA VAL A 22 11.55 -5.44 16.27
C VAL A 22 12.48 -5.88 17.40
N ALA A 23 11.93 -6.28 18.54
CA ALA A 23 12.72 -6.76 19.67
C ALA A 23 13.53 -8.02 19.33
N GLN A 24 12.91 -8.96 18.61
CA GLN A 24 13.56 -10.18 18.14
C GLN A 24 14.67 -9.87 17.13
N ALA A 25 14.38 -9.01 16.14
CA ALA A 25 15.36 -8.57 15.14
C ALA A 25 16.58 -7.88 15.75
N LYS A 26 16.38 -7.10 16.83
CA LYS A 26 17.48 -6.42 17.53
C LYS A 26 18.35 -7.36 18.36
N GLY A 27 17.87 -8.55 18.74
CA GLY A 27 18.68 -9.54 19.45
C GLY A 27 19.29 -9.04 20.77
N GLY A 28 18.70 -8.01 21.39
CA GLY A 28 19.23 -7.37 22.60
C GLY A 28 20.14 -6.16 22.36
N ASP A 29 20.60 -5.91 21.13
CA ASP A 29 21.35 -4.71 20.76
C ASP A 29 20.38 -3.55 20.40
N PRO A 30 20.29 -2.49 21.22
CA PRO A 30 19.40 -1.36 20.95
C PRO A 30 19.74 -0.63 19.63
N LEU A 31 20.98 -0.71 19.15
CA LEU A 31 21.47 0.00 17.97
C LEU A 31 21.46 -0.83 16.69
N ALA A 32 21.19 -2.14 16.77
CA ALA A 32 21.08 -3.01 15.60
C ALA A 32 20.02 -2.46 14.61
N PRO A 33 20.35 -2.33 13.31
CA PRO A 33 19.44 -1.78 12.33
C PRO A 33 18.27 -2.72 12.05
N VAL A 34 17.07 -2.16 11.90
CA VAL A 34 15.86 -2.88 11.49
C VAL A 34 15.12 -2.04 10.47
N THR A 35 14.68 -2.65 9.38
CA THR A 35 13.87 -2.00 8.35
C THR A 35 12.42 -2.47 8.45
N VAL A 36 11.48 -1.54 8.57
CA VAL A 36 10.05 -1.82 8.58
C VAL A 36 9.42 -1.32 7.29
N VAL A 37 8.91 -2.25 6.49
CA VAL A 37 8.16 -1.95 5.27
C VAL A 37 6.69 -1.75 5.63
N VAL A 38 6.12 -0.61 5.26
CA VAL A 38 4.75 -0.23 5.58
C VAL A 38 3.95 0.05 4.30
N PRO A 39 2.61 -0.16 4.32
CA PRO A 39 1.77 0.06 3.14
C PRO A 39 1.73 1.54 2.72
N ASN A 40 1.87 2.46 3.67
CA ASN A 40 1.97 3.89 3.41
C ASN A 40 2.62 4.62 4.61
N HIS A 41 2.99 5.89 4.39
CA HIS A 41 3.66 6.69 5.42
C HIS A 41 2.78 7.00 6.64
N TYR A 42 1.44 7.01 6.53
CA TYR A 42 0.56 7.20 7.69
C TYR A 42 0.64 6.00 8.65
N VAL A 43 0.60 4.78 8.11
CA VAL A 43 0.81 3.55 8.90
C VAL A 43 2.22 3.53 9.49
N GLY A 44 3.24 3.94 8.73
CA GLY A 44 4.62 4.10 9.23
C GLY A 44 4.71 5.07 10.41
N LEU A 45 4.07 6.25 10.31
CA LEU A 45 4.05 7.24 11.39
C LEU A 45 3.31 6.71 12.62
N ALA A 46 2.17 6.04 12.44
CA ALA A 46 1.40 5.44 13.52
C ALA A 46 2.22 4.34 14.23
N ALA A 47 2.83 3.44 13.47
CA ALA A 47 3.70 2.38 13.96
C ALA A 47 4.91 2.94 14.73
N ARG A 48 5.60 3.95 14.17
CA ARG A 48 6.72 4.63 14.82
C ARG A 48 6.31 5.26 16.15
N ARG A 49 5.17 5.96 16.19
CA ARG A 49 4.63 6.55 17.42
C ARG A 49 4.25 5.48 18.45
N ALA A 50 3.66 4.37 18.01
CA ALA A 50 3.30 3.25 18.88
C ALA A 50 4.53 2.60 19.50
N LEU A 51 5.59 2.36 18.72
CA LEU A 51 6.87 1.85 19.23
C LEU A 51 7.56 2.85 20.16
N GLY A 52 7.60 4.14 19.79
CA GLY A 52 8.25 5.17 20.60
C GLY A 52 7.62 5.40 21.98
N ARG A 53 6.35 5.01 22.16
CA ARG A 53 5.67 5.06 23.46
C ARG A 53 6.05 3.91 24.38
N ARG A 54 6.59 2.82 23.85
CA ARG A 54 6.94 1.61 24.61
C ARG A 54 8.29 1.75 25.29
N THR A 55 8.47 0.94 26.33
CA THR A 55 9.78 0.70 26.95
C THR A 55 10.39 -0.56 26.35
N HIS A 56 11.63 -0.45 25.90
CA HIS A 56 12.42 -1.54 25.34
C HIS A 56 13.74 -1.64 26.12
N ASN A 57 14.01 -2.79 26.73
CA ASN A 57 15.20 -3.03 27.57
C ASN A 57 15.42 -1.93 28.63
N GLY A 58 14.35 -1.53 29.34
CA GLY A 58 14.40 -0.50 30.39
C GLY A 58 14.48 0.95 29.88
N THR A 59 14.64 1.18 28.58
CA THR A 59 14.69 2.51 27.97
C THR A 59 13.41 2.80 27.20
N ARG A 60 12.85 4.01 27.32
CA ARG A 60 11.69 4.42 26.54
C ARG A 60 12.12 4.85 25.13
N GLY A 61 11.45 4.33 24.11
CA GLY A 61 11.71 4.68 22.72
C GLY A 61 12.36 3.55 21.90
N ILE A 62 12.67 3.87 20.65
CA ILE A 62 13.32 2.97 19.69
C ILE A 62 14.42 3.72 18.92
N ALA A 63 15.52 3.06 18.64
CA ALA A 63 16.63 3.57 17.83
C ALA A 63 16.88 2.65 16.63
N THR A 64 17.46 3.21 15.56
CA THR A 64 17.87 2.47 14.35
C THR A 64 16.75 1.60 13.73
N VAL A 65 15.51 2.10 13.75
CA VAL A 65 14.39 1.49 13.02
C VAL A 65 13.97 2.43 11.91
N ALA A 66 14.19 2.01 10.67
CA ALA A 66 13.80 2.75 9.47
C ALA A 66 12.41 2.31 9.01
N PHE A 67 11.59 3.25 8.54
CA PHE A 67 10.25 2.97 8.01
C PHE A 67 10.22 3.38 6.55
N HIS A 68 9.87 2.44 5.69
CA HIS A 68 9.88 2.61 4.24
C HIS A 68 8.61 2.03 3.64
N THR A 69 8.08 2.66 2.60
CA THR A 69 7.19 1.96 1.66
C THR A 69 8.02 1.02 0.77
N ALA A 70 7.36 0.12 0.04
CA ALA A 70 8.06 -0.68 -0.98
C ALA A 70 8.69 0.21 -2.07
N TYR A 71 8.02 1.33 -2.39
CA TYR A 71 8.54 2.34 -3.31
C TYR A 71 9.79 3.04 -2.75
N ASP A 72 9.79 3.46 -1.47
CA ASP A 72 10.97 4.09 -0.85
C ASP A 72 12.19 3.15 -0.88
N LEU A 73 11.97 1.85 -0.68
CA LEU A 73 13.02 0.84 -0.81
C LEU A 73 13.52 0.72 -2.25
N ALA A 74 12.61 0.73 -3.23
CA ALA A 74 12.96 0.69 -4.63
C ALA A 74 13.79 1.93 -5.03
N GLU A 75 13.38 3.13 -4.61
CA GLU A 75 14.16 4.36 -4.84
C GLU A 75 15.53 4.31 -4.17
N ARG A 76 15.59 3.86 -2.92
CA ARG A 76 16.84 3.79 -2.16
C ARG A 76 17.86 2.84 -2.78
N LEU A 77 17.40 1.72 -3.35
CA LEU A 77 18.28 0.66 -3.88
C LEU A 77 18.52 0.77 -5.39
N GLY A 78 17.52 1.21 -6.17
CA GLY A 78 17.58 1.28 -7.62
C GLY A 78 17.67 2.69 -8.20
N GLY A 79 17.50 3.75 -7.40
CA GLY A 79 17.45 5.12 -7.89
C GLY A 79 18.75 5.59 -8.54
N ALA A 80 19.91 5.11 -8.08
CA ALA A 80 21.20 5.48 -8.65
C ALA A 80 21.37 4.99 -10.09
N GLU A 81 20.87 3.80 -10.42
CA GLU A 81 20.90 3.24 -11.77
C GLU A 81 19.98 4.04 -12.71
N MET A 82 18.75 4.32 -12.27
CA MET A 82 17.80 5.15 -13.06
C MET A 82 18.36 6.56 -13.33
N ALA A 83 19.03 7.16 -12.35
CA ALA A 83 19.69 8.45 -12.52
C ALA A 83 20.88 8.39 -13.49
N ALA A 84 21.66 7.30 -13.47
CA ALA A 84 22.77 7.09 -14.40
C ALA A 84 22.30 6.93 -15.85
N GLU A 85 21.10 6.38 -16.07
CA GLU A 85 20.44 6.31 -17.38
C GLU A 85 19.84 7.66 -17.84
N GLY A 86 19.87 8.70 -16.99
CA GLY A 86 19.27 10.00 -17.29
C GLY A 86 17.74 10.03 -17.23
N ARG A 87 17.12 8.97 -16.70
CA ARG A 87 15.66 8.80 -16.66
C ARG A 87 15.10 9.34 -15.35
N ARG A 88 13.99 10.06 -15.43
CA ARG A 88 13.29 10.64 -14.25
C ARG A 88 12.03 9.85 -13.91
N GLY A 89 11.64 9.84 -12.63
CA GLY A 89 10.40 9.20 -12.22
C GLY A 89 9.18 9.78 -12.95
N VAL A 90 8.34 8.91 -13.52
CA VAL A 90 7.11 9.32 -14.19
C VAL A 90 6.07 9.78 -13.16
N THR A 91 5.40 10.90 -13.44
CA THR A 91 4.28 11.39 -12.61
C THR A 91 2.94 11.02 -13.22
N MET A 92 1.89 11.02 -12.38
CA MET A 92 0.51 10.83 -12.84
C MET A 92 0.09 11.85 -13.90
N THR A 93 0.57 13.10 -13.80
CA THR A 93 0.26 14.16 -14.77
C THR A 93 0.91 13.91 -16.12
N VAL A 94 2.13 13.36 -16.13
CA VAL A 94 2.83 12.94 -17.35
C VAL A 94 2.11 11.77 -18.01
N ILE A 95 1.74 10.73 -17.25
CA ILE A 95 0.97 9.59 -17.77
C ILE A 95 -0.35 10.08 -18.38
N ALA A 96 -1.10 10.94 -17.66
CA ALA A 96 -2.34 11.50 -18.16
C ALA A 96 -2.15 12.32 -19.45
N ALA A 97 -1.04 13.07 -19.56
CA ALA A 97 -0.70 13.80 -20.77
C ALA A 97 -0.37 12.89 -21.96
N ALA A 98 0.37 11.80 -21.72
CA ALA A 98 0.66 10.79 -22.73
C ALA A 98 -0.63 10.11 -23.21
N VAL A 99 -1.51 9.70 -22.29
CA VAL A 99 -2.84 9.13 -22.61
C VAL A 99 -3.65 10.07 -23.50
N ARG A 100 -3.75 11.37 -23.16
CA ARG A 100 -4.44 12.36 -24.01
C ARG A 100 -3.81 12.47 -25.40
N THR A 101 -2.50 12.35 -25.50
CA THR A 101 -1.78 12.47 -26.77
C THR A 101 -2.07 11.28 -27.68
N VAL A 102 -2.05 10.07 -27.11
CA VAL A 102 -2.42 8.85 -27.83
C VAL A 102 -3.90 8.89 -28.26
N LEU A 103 -4.81 9.25 -27.36
CA LEU A 103 -6.24 9.37 -27.67
C LEU A 103 -6.55 10.40 -28.78
N ARG A 104 -5.84 11.53 -28.80
CA ARG A 104 -6.03 12.54 -29.86
C ARG A 104 -5.56 12.05 -31.23
N SER A 105 -4.56 11.18 -31.26
CA SER A 105 -3.95 10.70 -32.50
C SER A 105 -4.68 9.47 -33.05
N ASP A 106 -5.03 8.54 -32.17
CA ASP A 106 -5.75 7.30 -32.50
C ASP A 106 -6.65 6.87 -31.33
N PRO A 107 -7.90 7.39 -31.30
CA PRO A 107 -8.83 7.11 -30.21
C PRO A 107 -9.39 5.68 -30.24
N GLY A 108 -9.35 4.98 -31.38
CA GLY A 108 -9.97 3.67 -31.56
C GLY A 108 -11.42 3.61 -31.03
N HIS A 109 -11.72 2.64 -30.18
CA HIS A 109 -13.02 2.45 -29.51
C HIS A 109 -13.47 3.61 -28.61
N PHE A 110 -12.59 4.57 -28.31
CA PHE A 110 -12.91 5.74 -27.48
C PHE A 110 -13.31 6.96 -28.30
N GLN A 111 -13.49 6.82 -29.62
CA GLN A 111 -14.00 7.89 -30.47
C GLN A 111 -15.37 8.38 -29.99
N GLY A 112 -15.52 9.70 -29.89
CA GLY A 112 -16.68 10.40 -29.32
C GLY A 112 -16.54 10.73 -27.82
N VAL A 113 -15.58 10.12 -27.12
CA VAL A 113 -15.30 10.36 -25.69
C VAL A 113 -13.81 10.56 -25.41
N GLU A 114 -12.99 10.78 -26.45
CA GLU A 114 -11.53 10.87 -26.37
C GLU A 114 -11.05 12.08 -25.56
N THR A 115 -11.86 13.15 -25.48
CA THR A 115 -11.59 14.33 -24.65
C THR A 115 -12.30 14.30 -23.30
N HIS A 116 -13.06 13.23 -23.01
CA HIS A 116 -13.86 13.18 -21.79
C HIS A 116 -12.98 12.88 -20.56
N PRO A 117 -13.02 13.68 -19.47
CA PRO A 117 -12.12 13.50 -18.32
C PRO A 117 -12.24 12.13 -17.63
N ALA A 118 -13.42 11.50 -17.66
CA ALA A 118 -13.58 10.16 -17.11
C ALA A 118 -12.84 9.10 -17.93
N THR A 119 -12.78 9.24 -19.26
CA THR A 119 -12.05 8.34 -20.16
C THR A 119 -10.55 8.42 -19.88
N GLU A 120 -10.02 9.64 -19.78
CA GLU A 120 -8.61 9.86 -19.43
C GLU A 120 -8.26 9.24 -18.07
N ARG A 121 -9.06 9.52 -17.03
CA ARG A 121 -8.82 8.96 -15.68
C ARG A 121 -8.88 7.44 -15.67
N ALA A 122 -9.83 6.85 -16.39
CA ALA A 122 -9.96 5.40 -16.50
C ALA A 122 -8.75 4.78 -17.20
N LEU A 123 -8.30 5.34 -18.33
CA LEU A 123 -7.14 4.84 -19.06
C LEU A 123 -5.82 5.08 -18.31
N THR A 124 -5.70 6.19 -17.59
CA THR A 124 -4.55 6.47 -16.71
C THR A 124 -4.47 5.47 -15.55
N ARG A 125 -5.61 5.06 -14.99
CA ARG A 125 -5.67 3.98 -14.00
C ARG A 125 -5.34 2.63 -14.63
N ALA A 126 -5.95 2.31 -15.77
CA ALA A 126 -5.69 1.06 -16.49
C ALA A 126 -4.22 0.93 -16.85
N HIS A 127 -3.56 1.99 -17.32
CA HIS A 127 -2.13 1.97 -17.63
C HIS A 127 -1.30 1.49 -16.43
N ARG A 128 -1.58 1.96 -15.21
CA ARG A 128 -0.87 1.52 -14.00
C ARG A 128 -1.12 0.05 -13.67
N GLU A 129 -2.35 -0.42 -13.80
CA GLU A 129 -2.71 -1.82 -13.55
C GLU A 129 -2.07 -2.75 -14.60
N LEU A 130 -2.02 -2.32 -15.87
CA LEU A 130 -1.41 -3.05 -16.97
C LEU A 130 0.12 -3.07 -16.92
N SER A 131 0.76 -2.05 -16.34
CA SER A 131 2.23 -2.02 -16.17
C SER A 131 2.77 -3.15 -15.30
N GLU A 132 1.92 -3.82 -14.50
CA GLU A 132 2.30 -5.03 -13.75
C GLU A 132 2.20 -6.33 -14.57
N LEU A 133 1.61 -6.28 -15.76
CA LEU A 133 1.40 -7.47 -16.59
C LEU A 133 2.55 -7.69 -17.57
N GLY A 134 2.91 -8.95 -17.79
CA GLY A 134 3.84 -9.33 -18.86
C GLY A 134 3.17 -9.41 -20.23
N ASP A 135 3.99 -9.45 -21.30
CA ASP A 135 3.51 -9.45 -22.70
C ASP A 135 2.53 -10.58 -23.03
N GLY A 136 2.68 -11.75 -22.39
CA GLY A 136 1.73 -12.86 -22.55
C GLY A 136 0.34 -12.54 -21.98
N GLN A 137 0.29 -11.91 -20.80
CA GLN A 137 -0.96 -11.52 -20.15
C GLN A 137 -1.61 -10.35 -20.89
N LEU A 138 -0.83 -9.38 -21.36
CA LEU A 138 -1.32 -8.27 -22.19
C LEU A 138 -1.95 -8.78 -23.49
N ARG A 139 -1.31 -9.74 -24.17
CA ARG A 139 -1.87 -10.40 -25.36
C ARG A 139 -3.17 -11.14 -25.05
N ALA A 140 -3.21 -11.88 -23.95
CA ALA A 140 -4.42 -12.60 -23.54
C ALA A 140 -5.59 -11.64 -23.22
N LEU A 141 -5.30 -10.49 -22.61
CA LEU A 141 -6.27 -9.44 -22.33
C LEU A 141 -6.76 -8.76 -23.61
N ALA A 142 -5.86 -8.41 -24.52
CA ALA A 142 -6.20 -7.81 -25.81
C ALA A 142 -7.13 -8.73 -26.63
N ALA A 143 -6.96 -10.05 -26.53
CA ALA A 143 -7.80 -11.02 -27.23
C ALA A 143 -9.23 -11.14 -26.68
N GLN A 144 -9.54 -10.56 -25.50
CA GLN A 144 -10.87 -10.70 -24.89
C GLN A 144 -11.96 -9.89 -25.60
N SER A 145 -11.62 -8.71 -26.12
CA SER A 145 -12.56 -7.86 -26.86
C SER A 145 -11.84 -6.77 -27.64
N PRO A 146 -12.47 -6.20 -28.69
CA PRO A 146 -11.92 -5.05 -29.41
C PRO A 146 -11.59 -3.85 -28.51
N ARG A 147 -12.45 -3.56 -27.50
CA ARG A 147 -12.18 -2.52 -26.49
C ARG A 147 -10.95 -2.84 -25.63
N ALA A 148 -10.79 -4.09 -25.20
CA ALA A 148 -9.63 -4.50 -24.41
C ALA A 148 -8.34 -4.40 -25.23
N ALA A 149 -8.39 -4.75 -26.52
CA ALA A 149 -7.27 -4.56 -27.45
C ALA A 149 -6.84 -3.09 -27.52
N ASP A 150 -7.78 -2.15 -27.62
CA ASP A 150 -7.46 -0.72 -27.62
C ASP A 150 -6.89 -0.22 -26.30
N VAL A 151 -7.38 -0.70 -25.16
CA VAL A 151 -6.80 -0.35 -23.85
C VAL A 151 -5.34 -0.83 -23.77
N VAL A 152 -5.05 -2.04 -24.22
CA VAL A 152 -3.68 -2.59 -24.25
C VAL A 152 -2.80 -1.81 -25.22
N ARG A 153 -3.31 -1.50 -26.43
CA ARG A 153 -2.60 -0.68 -27.43
C ARG A 153 -2.24 0.70 -26.85
N ILE A 154 -3.19 1.38 -26.23
CA ILE A 154 -2.96 2.69 -25.61
C ILE A 154 -1.91 2.57 -24.50
N HIS A 155 -2.00 1.55 -23.65
CA HIS A 155 -1.00 1.31 -22.61
C HIS A 155 0.41 1.12 -23.20
N GLN A 156 0.55 0.29 -24.25
CA GLN A 156 1.82 0.04 -24.91
C GLN A 156 2.39 1.30 -25.58
N GLN A 157 1.55 2.08 -26.26
CA GLN A 157 1.98 3.33 -26.87
C GLN A 157 2.43 4.34 -25.82
N VAL A 158 1.66 4.50 -24.73
CA VAL A 158 2.03 5.37 -23.60
C VAL A 158 3.35 4.91 -22.97
N ALA A 159 3.56 3.60 -22.80
CA ALA A 159 4.82 3.08 -22.27
C ALA A 159 6.00 3.42 -23.20
N ALA A 160 5.84 3.21 -24.51
CA ALA A 160 6.86 3.51 -25.51
C ALA A 160 7.19 5.02 -25.58
N ASP A 161 6.17 5.88 -25.55
CA ASP A 161 6.34 7.34 -25.59
C ASP A 161 7.10 7.88 -24.37
N LEU A 162 6.99 7.19 -23.22
CA LEU A 162 7.60 7.62 -21.97
C LEU A 162 8.96 6.98 -21.70
N GLU A 163 9.29 5.85 -22.34
CA GLU A 163 10.46 5.04 -21.98
C GLU A 163 11.79 5.79 -22.12
N ALA A 164 11.92 6.68 -23.11
CA ALA A 164 13.16 7.42 -23.36
C ALA A 164 13.56 8.34 -22.19
N ASP A 165 12.60 9.06 -21.62
CA ASP A 165 12.88 10.10 -20.63
C ASP A 165 12.47 9.70 -19.20
N PHE A 166 11.56 8.73 -19.06
CA PHE A 166 10.93 8.43 -17.78
C PHE A 166 11.07 6.99 -17.37
N SER A 167 11.26 6.76 -16.07
CA SER A 167 11.19 5.45 -15.43
C SER A 167 9.87 5.26 -14.67
N ASN A 168 9.35 4.04 -14.69
CA ASN A 168 8.18 3.62 -13.92
C ASN A 168 8.57 2.79 -12.68
N GLU A 169 7.58 2.49 -11.83
CA GLU A 169 7.80 1.73 -10.59
C GLU A 169 8.36 0.32 -10.84
N GLN A 170 8.01 -0.31 -11.97
CA GLN A 170 8.46 -1.64 -12.33
C GLN A 170 9.93 -1.65 -12.77
N GLN A 171 10.36 -0.65 -13.53
CA GLN A 171 11.76 -0.44 -13.89
C GLN A 171 12.59 -0.15 -12.64
N LEU A 172 12.11 0.72 -11.76
CA LEU A 172 12.78 1.01 -10.49
C LEU A 172 12.89 -0.21 -9.59
N SER A 173 11.81 -1.01 -9.49
CA SER A 173 11.83 -2.26 -8.71
C SER A 173 12.79 -3.29 -9.29
N ARG A 174 12.89 -3.40 -10.63
CA ARG A 174 13.86 -4.29 -11.30
C ARG A 174 15.30 -3.86 -11.05
N ALA A 175 15.59 -2.56 -11.17
CA ALA A 175 16.90 -1.99 -10.84
C ALA A 175 17.28 -2.25 -9.37
N ALA A 176 16.34 -2.04 -8.45
CA ALA A 176 16.53 -2.34 -7.05
C ALA A 176 16.81 -3.83 -6.79
N VAL A 177 16.08 -4.75 -7.44
CA VAL A 177 16.35 -6.20 -7.37
C VAL A 177 17.74 -6.55 -7.91
N ALA A 178 18.14 -5.94 -9.03
CA ALA A 178 19.48 -6.15 -9.60
C ALA A 178 20.58 -5.68 -8.63
N ALA A 179 20.41 -4.51 -8.01
CA ALA A 179 21.32 -3.98 -7.00
C ALA A 179 21.42 -4.90 -5.77
N VAL A 180 20.30 -5.45 -5.29
CA VAL A 180 20.29 -6.42 -4.17
C VAL A 180 21.05 -7.69 -4.53
N ARG A 181 20.86 -8.21 -5.75
CA ARG A 181 21.54 -9.43 -6.20
C ARG A 181 23.03 -9.23 -6.45
N ALA A 182 23.44 -8.02 -6.81
CA ALA A 182 24.84 -7.68 -7.04
C ALA A 182 25.68 -7.70 -5.75
N ASP A 183 25.15 -7.20 -4.63
CA ASP A 183 25.80 -7.28 -3.32
C ASP A 183 24.78 -7.50 -2.18
N PRO A 184 24.33 -8.75 -1.97
CA PRO A 184 23.38 -9.08 -0.90
C PRO A 184 23.91 -8.74 0.49
N TYR A 185 25.23 -8.84 0.71
CA TYR A 185 25.85 -8.57 2.00
C TYR A 185 25.86 -7.08 2.32
N ALA A 186 26.12 -6.20 1.35
CA ALA A 186 26.00 -4.76 1.55
C ALA A 186 24.57 -4.36 1.90
N VAL A 187 23.58 -4.90 1.21
CA VAL A 187 22.16 -4.63 1.50
C VAL A 187 21.79 -5.12 2.90
N ALA A 188 22.19 -6.34 3.27
CA ALA A 188 21.94 -6.88 4.61
C ALA A 188 22.57 -6.00 5.72
N ARG A 189 23.80 -5.52 5.54
CA ARG A 189 24.45 -4.60 6.48
C ARG A 189 23.75 -3.24 6.56
N GLN A 190 23.24 -2.74 5.44
CA GLN A 190 22.61 -1.42 5.37
C GLN A 190 21.20 -1.42 5.95
N LEU A 191 20.41 -2.46 5.68
CA LEU A 191 18.99 -2.51 6.03
C LEU A 191 18.74 -3.25 7.36
N GLY A 192 19.57 -4.23 7.70
CA GLY A 192 19.29 -5.19 8.77
C GLY A 192 18.05 -6.05 8.48
N PRO A 193 17.57 -6.82 9.49
CA PRO A 193 16.33 -7.59 9.37
C PRO A 193 15.15 -6.76 8.90
N MET A 194 14.34 -7.33 8.01
CA MET A 194 13.17 -6.68 7.44
C MET A 194 11.89 -7.14 8.13
N ILE A 195 11.00 -6.18 8.41
CA ILE A 195 9.65 -6.46 8.89
C ILE A 195 8.65 -5.88 7.90
N VAL A 196 7.86 -6.72 7.24
CA VAL A 196 6.76 -6.26 6.38
C VAL A 196 5.51 -6.12 7.23
N PHE A 197 5.15 -4.89 7.59
CA PHE A 197 4.10 -4.58 8.54
C PHE A 197 2.79 -4.21 7.84
N LEU A 198 1.74 -5.00 8.09
CA LEU A 198 0.40 -4.85 7.51
C LEU A 198 0.42 -4.76 5.96
N PRO A 199 1.02 -5.74 5.25
CA PRO A 199 1.06 -5.73 3.79
C PRO A 199 -0.34 -5.76 3.20
N GLN A 200 -0.71 -4.73 2.44
CA GLN A 200 -1.95 -4.72 1.67
C GLN A 200 -1.68 -4.16 0.28
N ARG A 201 -2.32 -4.75 -0.73
CA ARG A 201 -2.22 -4.34 -2.14
C ARG A 201 -0.78 -4.27 -2.66
N ILE A 202 0.09 -5.16 -2.19
CA ILE A 202 1.46 -5.28 -2.72
C ILE A 202 1.38 -5.76 -4.17
N THR A 203 2.01 -5.03 -5.09
CA THR A 203 2.09 -5.40 -6.51
C THR A 203 3.11 -6.52 -6.75
N ASP A 204 3.13 -7.10 -7.95
CA ASP A 204 4.07 -8.18 -8.27
C ASP A 204 5.51 -7.67 -8.32
N SER A 205 5.71 -6.46 -8.86
CA SER A 205 7.00 -5.76 -8.87
C SER A 205 7.53 -5.49 -7.46
N GLN A 206 6.68 -4.95 -6.57
CA GLN A 206 7.00 -4.70 -5.17
C GLN A 206 7.30 -6.00 -4.42
N ALA A 207 6.50 -7.04 -4.63
CA ALA A 207 6.74 -8.35 -4.03
C ALA A 207 8.06 -8.97 -4.51
N GLY A 208 8.41 -8.80 -5.78
CA GLY A 208 9.70 -9.22 -6.34
C GLY A 208 10.88 -8.56 -5.61
N LEU A 209 10.81 -7.25 -5.38
CA LEU A 209 11.80 -6.52 -4.60
C LEU A 209 11.88 -7.01 -3.15
N LEU A 210 10.75 -7.11 -2.46
CA LEU A 210 10.72 -7.53 -1.06
C LEU A 210 11.22 -8.96 -0.89
N ARG A 211 10.94 -9.87 -1.84
CA ARG A 211 11.50 -11.23 -1.83
C ARG A 211 13.02 -11.21 -2.03
N ALA A 212 13.53 -10.43 -2.98
CA ALA A 212 14.98 -10.31 -3.20
C ALA A 212 15.69 -9.78 -1.95
N VAL A 213 15.12 -8.78 -1.27
CA VAL A 213 15.64 -8.30 0.02
C VAL A 213 15.55 -9.40 1.09
N GLY A 214 14.44 -10.14 1.16
CA GLY A 214 14.26 -11.23 2.12
C GLY A 214 15.16 -12.45 1.89
N GLU A 215 15.70 -12.62 0.69
CA GLU A 215 16.77 -13.60 0.42
C GLU A 215 18.11 -13.15 1.04
N ALA A 216 18.34 -11.84 1.15
CA ALA A 216 19.55 -11.25 1.72
C ALA A 216 19.48 -11.03 3.25
N THR A 217 18.28 -10.88 3.82
CA THR A 217 18.09 -10.64 5.26
C THR A 217 16.90 -11.41 5.83
N ASP A 218 16.95 -11.74 7.13
CA ASP A 218 15.80 -12.32 7.83
C ASP A 218 14.58 -11.41 7.72
N THR A 219 13.42 -12.01 7.45
CA THR A 219 12.17 -11.30 7.16
C THR A 219 11.02 -11.80 8.01
N THR A 220 10.34 -10.88 8.70
CA THR A 220 9.08 -11.15 9.41
C THR A 220 7.93 -10.39 8.77
N ILE A 221 6.88 -11.08 8.37
CA ILE A 221 5.62 -10.49 7.91
C ILE A 221 4.68 -10.42 9.12
N VAL A 222 4.17 -9.24 9.43
CA VAL A 222 3.10 -9.04 10.41
C VAL A 222 1.83 -8.70 9.64
N ALA A 223 0.98 -9.70 9.43
CA ALA A 223 -0.24 -9.56 8.65
C ALA A 223 -1.45 -9.28 9.56
N GLY A 224 -2.26 -8.29 9.18
CA GLY A 224 -3.52 -7.99 9.83
C GLY A 224 -4.66 -8.75 9.15
N ALA A 225 -5.45 -9.48 9.92
CA ALA A 225 -6.62 -10.21 9.43
C ALA A 225 -7.83 -9.90 10.31
N THR A 226 -8.99 -9.80 9.66
CA THR A 226 -10.29 -9.62 10.30
C THR A 226 -10.96 -10.96 10.63
N GLY A 227 -10.58 -12.02 9.92
CA GLY A 227 -11.23 -13.33 9.94
C GLY A 227 -12.38 -13.47 8.94
N ALA A 228 -12.70 -12.41 8.18
CA ALA A 228 -13.70 -12.43 7.11
C ALA A 228 -12.99 -12.54 5.76
N GLU A 229 -13.38 -13.54 4.96
CA GLU A 229 -12.72 -13.89 3.69
C GLU A 229 -12.64 -12.70 2.72
N ASP A 230 -13.77 -12.04 2.46
CA ASP A 230 -13.82 -10.89 1.54
C ASP A 230 -12.96 -9.71 2.00
N ALA A 231 -12.93 -9.44 3.32
CA ALA A 231 -12.16 -8.36 3.89
C ALA A 231 -10.64 -8.67 3.92
N ASP A 232 -10.29 -9.94 4.02
CA ASP A 232 -8.91 -10.41 4.12
C ASP A 232 -8.30 -10.75 2.73
N ALA A 233 -9.10 -10.82 1.66
CA ALA A 233 -8.65 -11.20 0.31
C ALA A 233 -7.42 -10.40 -0.18
N ALA A 234 -7.39 -9.08 0.05
CA ALA A 234 -6.26 -8.23 -0.35
C ALA A 234 -4.97 -8.52 0.45
N VAL A 235 -5.10 -8.85 1.73
CA VAL A 235 -3.96 -9.22 2.59
C VAL A 235 -3.45 -10.61 2.21
N VAL A 236 -4.36 -11.57 1.97
CA VAL A 236 -4.05 -12.93 1.52
C VAL A 236 -3.24 -12.88 0.22
N ALA A 237 -3.72 -12.12 -0.78
CA ALA A 237 -3.00 -11.96 -2.04
C ALA A 237 -1.62 -11.34 -1.86
N SER A 238 -1.49 -10.32 -1.00
CA SER A 238 -0.21 -9.64 -0.75
C SER A 238 0.80 -10.55 -0.05
N VAL A 239 0.35 -11.32 0.95
CA VAL A 239 1.18 -12.28 1.69
C VAL A 239 1.59 -13.45 0.78
N GLY A 240 0.66 -13.94 -0.05
CA GLY A 240 0.93 -14.97 -1.05
C GLY A 240 2.02 -14.56 -2.05
N ARG A 241 1.96 -13.31 -2.55
CA ARG A 241 3.01 -12.76 -3.44
C ARG A 241 4.40 -12.69 -2.80
N LEU A 242 4.46 -12.54 -1.47
CA LEU A 242 5.71 -12.55 -0.71
C LEU A 242 6.25 -13.96 -0.44
N GLY A 243 5.52 -15.01 -0.84
CA GLY A 243 5.91 -16.41 -0.63
C GLY A 243 5.57 -16.94 0.77
N ALA A 244 4.61 -16.34 1.44
CA ALA A 244 4.07 -16.82 2.71
C ALA A 244 2.57 -17.07 2.61
N GLU A 245 2.03 -17.76 3.59
CA GLU A 245 0.59 -17.88 3.79
C GLU A 245 0.21 -17.19 5.09
N LEU A 246 -1.04 -16.72 5.18
CA LEU A 246 -1.56 -16.35 6.49
C LEU A 246 -1.64 -17.62 7.31
N ASP A 247 -1.03 -17.62 8.50
CA ASP A 247 -1.36 -18.64 9.49
C ASP A 247 -2.88 -18.64 9.61
N ALA A 248 -3.50 -19.82 9.50
CA ALA A 248 -4.93 -19.99 9.73
C ALA A 248 -5.23 -19.18 10.99
N PRO A 249 -6.11 -18.17 10.92
CA PRO A 249 -6.30 -17.28 12.05
C PRO A 249 -6.60 -18.24 13.18
N ALA A 250 -5.72 -18.30 14.19
CA ALA A 250 -6.09 -18.92 15.44
C ALA A 250 -7.39 -18.18 15.73
N ARG A 251 -8.52 -18.87 15.57
CA ARG A 251 -9.83 -18.33 15.89
C ARG A 251 -9.74 -18.15 17.38
N ARG A 252 -9.04 -17.09 17.81
CA ARG A 252 -9.15 -16.52 19.13
C ARG A 252 -10.57 -15.97 19.08
N GLY A 253 -11.60 -16.82 19.22
CA GLY A 253 -11.88 -17.47 20.50
C GLY A 253 -11.98 -16.53 21.70
N GLY A 254 -11.59 -15.27 21.56
CA GLY A 254 -12.05 -14.18 22.38
C GLY A 254 -12.84 -13.30 21.43
N ARG A 255 -14.15 -13.18 21.68
CA ARG A 255 -14.78 -11.86 21.56
C ARG A 255 -13.72 -10.87 22.05
N ALA A 256 -13.27 -9.95 21.18
CA ALA A 256 -12.39 -8.89 21.64
C ALA A 256 -13.00 -8.38 22.96
N GLY A 257 -12.21 -8.36 24.04
CA GLY A 257 -12.69 -8.04 25.39
C GLY A 257 -13.26 -6.62 25.55
N ALA A 258 -13.42 -5.88 24.44
CA ALA A 258 -14.31 -4.75 24.35
C ALA A 258 -15.61 -5.24 23.69
N SER A 259 -16.72 -5.22 24.43
CA SER A 259 -18.04 -5.21 23.83
C SER A 259 -18.13 -3.98 22.93
N ALA A 260 -17.78 -4.13 21.66
CA ALA A 260 -18.02 -3.09 20.67
C ALA A 260 -19.54 -2.92 20.61
N THR A 261 -20.04 -1.76 21.03
CA THR A 261 -21.42 -1.37 20.78
C THR A 261 -21.53 -1.11 19.28
N VAL A 262 -22.16 -2.04 18.58
CA VAL A 262 -22.44 -1.91 17.15
C VAL A 262 -23.88 -1.46 17.02
N GLU A 263 -24.07 -0.26 16.49
CA GLU A 263 -25.38 0.29 16.16
C GLU A 263 -25.50 0.33 14.64
N ALA A 264 -26.59 -0.25 14.12
CA ALA A 264 -26.95 -0.17 12.73
C ALA A 264 -28.17 0.75 12.60
N LEU A 265 -28.06 1.76 11.74
CA LEU A 265 -29.10 2.76 11.52
C LEU A 265 -29.50 2.73 10.03
N SER A 266 -30.79 2.92 9.77
CA SER A 266 -31.33 3.15 8.43
C SER A 266 -31.94 4.54 8.39
N VAL A 267 -31.56 5.32 7.39
CA VAL A 267 -32.01 6.71 7.16
C VAL A 267 -32.38 6.90 5.69
N SER A 268 -33.06 7.99 5.39
CA SER A 268 -33.66 8.23 4.07
C SER A 268 -32.66 8.55 2.97
N ASP A 269 -31.58 9.26 3.30
CA ASP A 269 -30.64 9.80 2.33
C ASP A 269 -29.23 10.02 2.92
N ALA A 270 -28.29 10.38 2.06
CA ALA A 270 -26.90 10.61 2.42
C ALA A 270 -26.70 11.83 3.34
N ASP A 271 -27.56 12.85 3.26
CA ASP A 271 -27.50 14.01 4.15
C ASP A 271 -27.80 13.59 5.60
N ASP A 272 -28.81 12.74 5.78
CA ASP A 272 -29.17 12.20 7.09
C ASP A 272 -28.15 11.18 7.62
N GLU A 273 -27.52 10.36 6.76
CA GLU A 273 -26.41 9.48 7.15
C GLU A 273 -25.25 10.30 7.72
N VAL A 274 -24.85 11.35 7.02
CA VAL A 274 -23.76 12.24 7.41
C VAL A 274 -24.08 12.97 8.69
N ARG A 275 -25.30 13.50 8.83
CA ARG A 275 -25.75 14.20 10.05
C ARG A 275 -25.68 13.30 11.28
N HIS A 276 -26.08 12.04 11.15
CA HIS A 276 -25.97 11.06 12.23
C HIS A 276 -24.50 10.72 12.55
N ALA A 277 -23.67 10.49 11.53
CA ALA A 277 -22.25 10.21 11.72
C ALA A 277 -21.51 11.35 12.43
N VAL A 278 -21.74 12.60 12.00
CA VAL A 278 -21.14 13.80 12.63
C VAL A 278 -21.65 13.99 14.05
N ARG A 279 -22.96 13.81 14.29
CA ARG A 279 -23.53 13.86 15.65
C ARG A 279 -22.87 12.84 16.57
N ALA A 280 -22.67 11.60 16.11
CA ALA A 280 -21.99 10.57 16.89
C ALA A 280 -20.54 10.96 17.26
N VAL A 281 -19.80 11.61 16.34
CA VAL A 281 -18.46 12.13 16.62
C VAL A 281 -18.52 13.24 17.68
N VAL A 282 -19.44 14.19 17.55
CA VAL A 282 -19.61 15.31 18.52
C VAL A 282 -20.00 14.78 19.90
N ASP A 283 -20.93 13.83 19.97
CA ASP A 283 -21.38 13.24 21.23
C ASP A 283 -20.26 12.43 21.89
N ALA A 284 -19.48 11.67 21.11
CA ALA A 284 -18.29 10.99 21.61
C ALA A 284 -17.25 11.98 22.15
N ALA A 285 -17.04 13.11 21.47
CA ALA A 285 -16.14 14.17 21.90
C ALA A 285 -16.60 14.85 23.20
N ARG A 286 -17.91 15.14 23.31
CA ARG A 286 -18.53 15.66 24.54
C ARG A 286 -18.41 14.69 25.70
N ALA A 287 -18.48 13.38 25.44
CA ALA A 287 -18.23 12.33 26.41
C ALA A 287 -16.74 12.14 26.77
N GLY A 288 -15.83 12.96 26.21
CA GLY A 288 -14.40 12.96 26.53
C GLY A 288 -13.52 12.11 25.60
N THR A 289 -14.08 11.55 24.52
CA THR A 289 -13.29 10.84 23.51
C THR A 289 -12.50 11.84 22.67
N PRO A 290 -11.16 11.78 22.62
CA PRO A 290 -10.40 12.69 21.77
C PRO A 290 -10.78 12.51 20.30
N LEU A 291 -10.99 13.61 19.56
CA LEU A 291 -11.38 13.58 18.13
C LEU A 291 -10.44 12.72 17.27
N GLY A 292 -9.14 12.69 17.58
CA GLY A 292 -8.17 11.82 16.91
C GLY A 292 -8.36 10.31 17.14
N ARG A 293 -9.40 9.89 17.87
CA ARG A 293 -9.84 8.50 18.02
C ARG A 293 -11.20 8.23 17.39
N CYS A 294 -11.81 9.22 16.75
CA CYS A 294 -13.02 9.10 15.96
C CYS A 294 -12.66 9.06 14.48
N ALA A 295 -13.40 8.30 13.69
CA ALA A 295 -13.24 8.25 12.24
C ALA A 295 -14.61 8.08 11.58
N ILE A 296 -14.82 8.80 10.47
CA ILE A 296 -15.95 8.59 9.56
C ILE A 296 -15.37 7.98 8.28
N ALA A 297 -15.89 6.83 7.87
CA ALA A 297 -15.51 6.16 6.64
C ALA A 297 -16.69 6.17 5.67
N TYR A 298 -16.43 6.33 4.38
CA TYR A 298 -17.43 6.36 3.31
C TYR A 298 -16.96 5.50 2.13
N GLY A 299 -17.92 4.88 1.42
CA GLY A 299 -17.62 3.98 0.31
C GLY A 299 -17.37 4.69 -1.03
N VAL A 300 -17.97 5.86 -1.24
CA VAL A 300 -17.84 6.67 -2.46
C VAL A 300 -17.62 8.14 -2.10
N GLU A 301 -16.85 8.86 -2.90
CA GLU A 301 -16.52 10.27 -2.59
C GLU A 301 -17.73 11.20 -2.75
N SER A 302 -18.53 11.01 -3.80
CA SER A 302 -19.72 11.83 -4.05
C SER A 302 -20.98 11.07 -3.62
N PRO A 303 -21.87 11.67 -2.81
CA PRO A 303 -21.84 13.04 -2.29
C PRO A 303 -21.08 13.23 -0.96
N TYR A 304 -20.65 12.14 -0.31
CA TYR A 304 -20.23 12.13 1.10
C TYR A 304 -19.11 13.09 1.49
N VAL A 305 -18.07 13.27 0.67
CA VAL A 305 -16.93 14.14 1.04
C VAL A 305 -17.39 15.57 1.29
N ARG A 306 -18.21 16.10 0.38
CA ARG A 306 -18.76 17.46 0.51
C ARG A 306 -19.68 17.55 1.71
N LEU A 307 -20.61 16.60 1.83
CA LEU A 307 -21.59 16.59 2.91
C LEU A 307 -20.94 16.50 4.29
N ILE A 308 -19.92 15.63 4.45
CA ILE A 308 -19.18 15.49 5.71
C ILE A 308 -18.46 16.79 6.05
N SER A 309 -17.82 17.45 5.07
CA SER A 309 -17.16 18.73 5.29
C SER A 309 -18.16 19.79 5.74
N ASP A 310 -19.25 19.98 5.00
CA ASP A 310 -20.28 20.98 5.30
C ASP A 310 -20.91 20.74 6.68
N ALA A 311 -21.16 19.48 7.04
CA ALA A 311 -21.74 19.10 8.32
C ALA A 311 -20.77 19.26 9.51
N LEU A 312 -19.48 19.01 9.31
CA LEU A 312 -18.46 19.26 10.34
C LEU A 312 -18.20 20.74 10.56
N ASP A 313 -18.20 21.55 9.49
CA ASP A 313 -18.04 23.01 9.60
C ASP A 313 -19.22 23.68 10.33
N ALA A 314 -20.39 23.06 10.28
CA ALA A 314 -21.60 23.53 10.96
C ALA A 314 -21.74 23.06 12.42
N ALA A 315 -20.93 22.10 12.88
CA ALA A 315 -21.07 21.41 14.17
C ALA A 315 -20.22 22.02 15.29
#